data_AF-A0A0F9DIZ6-F1
#
_entry.id   AF-A0A0F9DIZ6-F1
#
_cell.length_a   1.000
_cell.length_b   1.000
_cell.length_c   1.000
_cell.angle_alpha   90.00
_cell.angle_beta   90.00
_cell.angle_gamma   90.00
#
_symmetry.space_group_name_H-M   'P 1'
#
loop_
_entity.id
_entity.type
_entity.pdbx_description
1 polymer ?
#
loop_
_entity_poly.entity_id
_entity_poly.type
_entity_poly.pdbx_seq_one_letter_code
_entity_poly.pdbx_strand_id
1 'polypeptide(L)'
;MDNLNNLPSDFAPIGDTPTGHLEELLGVMPPPTALVDSKVPAKRWEVTKVMPRHREIMRRVLEGATYVQIAAAMGLHVQSIMLICTSPLFRGELEKLEESANFSVVKRAEELSNEALDTLKTLMRNARSEAIRKTSADSILDRAGYVKIEKRIVGIIGGEEVIRELGRRRRSAVAAEEEAQVVHE
;
A
#
# COMPACT_ATOMS: atom_id res chain seq x y z
N MET A 1 -14.94 -43.11 14.73
CA MET A 1 -16.06 -42.27 15.20
C MET A 1 -15.83 -42.08 16.67
N ASP A 2 -15.06 -41.05 17.01
CA ASP A 2 -14.58 -40.81 18.37
C ASP A 2 -15.42 -39.70 19.02
N ASN A 3 -15.95 -40.03 20.18
CA ASN A 3 -16.89 -39.24 20.97
C ASN A 3 -16.32 -37.86 21.35
N LEU A 4 -16.91 -36.79 20.82
CA LEU A 4 -16.59 -35.39 21.10
C LEU A 4 -17.15 -34.85 22.44
N ASN A 5 -17.55 -35.72 23.38
CA ASN A 5 -18.29 -35.31 24.57
C ASN A 5 -17.50 -35.39 25.89
N ASN A 6 -16.17 -35.20 25.87
CA ASN A 6 -15.40 -35.16 27.10
C ASN A 6 -14.49 -33.92 27.16
N LEU A 7 -15.11 -32.74 27.30
CA LEU A 7 -14.44 -31.55 27.82
C LEU A 7 -14.67 -31.53 29.35
N PRO A 8 -13.62 -31.31 30.16
CA PRO A 8 -13.77 -31.19 31.61
C PRO A 8 -14.62 -29.95 31.94
N SER A 9 -15.69 -30.17 32.69
CA SER A 9 -16.72 -29.18 33.07
C SER A 9 -16.29 -28.21 34.19
N ASP A 10 -14.99 -27.99 34.38
CA ASP A 10 -14.46 -27.20 35.50
C ASP A 10 -14.33 -25.70 35.20
N PHE A 11 -14.94 -25.20 34.12
CA PHE A 11 -15.23 -23.78 33.98
C PHE A 11 -16.45 -23.42 34.83
N ALA A 12 -16.23 -23.26 36.14
CA ALA A 12 -17.13 -22.47 36.95
C ALA A 12 -17.18 -21.03 36.38
N PRO A 13 -18.36 -20.43 36.17
CA PRO A 13 -18.42 -19.01 35.87
C PRO A 13 -17.73 -18.27 37.01
N ILE A 14 -16.77 -17.40 36.67
CA ILE A 14 -16.14 -16.50 37.63
C ILE A 14 -17.30 -15.71 38.24
N GLY A 15 -17.70 -16.10 39.46
CA GLY A 15 -18.76 -15.43 40.21
C GLY A 15 -18.40 -13.96 40.36
N ASP A 16 -19.44 -13.12 40.35
CA ASP A 16 -19.37 -11.68 40.52
C ASP A 16 -18.34 -11.31 41.61
N THR A 17 -17.12 -10.97 41.18
CA THR A 17 -16.13 -10.41 42.08
C THR A 17 -16.70 -9.08 42.56
N PRO A 18 -16.77 -8.82 43.89
CA PRO A 18 -17.31 -7.57 44.39
C PRO A 18 -16.54 -6.42 43.75
N THR A 19 -17.28 -5.58 43.03
CA THR A 19 -16.82 -4.50 42.14
C THR A 19 -15.95 -3.42 42.82
N GLY A 20 -15.68 -3.55 44.13
CA GLY A 20 -14.97 -2.55 44.93
C GLY A 20 -13.44 -2.67 44.97
N HIS A 21 -12.84 -3.82 44.62
CA HIS A 21 -11.38 -3.97 44.72
C HIS A 21 -10.61 -3.20 43.65
N LEU A 22 -11.21 -2.99 42.48
CA LEU A 22 -10.64 -2.12 41.44
C LEU A 22 -10.75 -0.64 41.81
N GLU A 23 -11.78 -0.24 42.57
CA GLU A 23 -11.95 1.14 43.06
C GLU A 23 -10.93 1.48 44.15
N GLU A 24 -10.59 0.54 45.04
CA GLU A 24 -9.52 0.72 46.03
C GLU A 24 -8.13 0.87 45.36
N LEU A 25 -7.86 0.10 44.29
CA LEU A 25 -6.63 0.23 43.50
C LEU A 25 -6.54 1.56 42.74
N LEU A 26 -7.66 2.08 42.25
CA LEU A 26 -7.76 3.40 41.63
C LEU A 26 -7.52 4.55 42.63
N GLY A 27 -7.80 4.34 43.92
CA GLY A 27 -7.55 5.32 44.99
C GLY A 27 -6.08 5.44 45.43
N VAL A 28 -5.27 4.39 45.21
CA VAL A 28 -3.83 4.38 45.54
C VAL A 28 -2.97 4.90 44.39
N MET A 29 -3.49 4.88 43.16
CA MET A 29 -2.77 5.43 42.01
C MET A 29 -2.96 6.95 41.93
N PRO A 30 -1.87 7.75 41.82
CA PRO A 30 -2.01 9.16 41.51
C PRO A 30 -2.76 9.31 40.17
N PRO A 31 -3.63 10.33 40.02
CA PRO A 31 -4.34 10.54 38.78
C PRO A 31 -3.35 10.63 37.61
N PRO A 32 -3.67 10.09 36.41
CA PRO A 32 -2.73 10.00 35.29
C PRO A 32 -2.19 11.36 34.82
N THR A 33 -2.83 12.45 35.24
CA THR A 33 -2.38 13.84 35.04
C THR A 33 -1.13 14.22 35.83
N ALA A 34 -0.82 13.52 36.93
CA ALA A 34 0.36 13.76 37.76
C ALA A 34 1.63 13.04 37.28
N LEU A 35 1.52 12.15 36.28
CA LEU A 35 2.66 11.42 35.69
C LEU A 35 3.26 12.12 34.47
N VAL A 36 2.66 13.22 34.01
CA VAL A 36 3.20 14.01 32.91
C VAL A 36 4.15 15.05 33.48
N ASP A 37 5.42 14.70 33.57
CA ASP A 37 6.53 15.61 33.86
C ASP A 37 6.60 16.67 32.74
N SER A 38 5.78 17.71 32.89
CA SER A 38 5.47 18.74 31.89
C SER A 38 6.62 19.71 31.61
N LYS A 39 7.81 19.50 32.19
CA LYS A 39 8.90 20.49 32.21
C LYS A 39 9.89 20.39 31.06
N VAL A 40 9.92 19.32 30.27
CA VAL A 40 10.83 19.23 29.12
C VAL A 40 10.11 18.59 27.93
N PRO A 41 9.83 19.32 26.83
CA PRO A 41 9.35 18.66 25.62
C PRO A 41 10.39 17.62 25.20
N ALA A 42 9.96 16.37 24.97
CA ALA A 42 10.86 15.30 24.55
C ALA A 42 11.66 15.76 23.33
N LYS A 43 12.98 15.89 23.52
CA LYS A 43 13.88 16.33 22.45
C LYS A 43 13.75 15.32 21.31
N ARG A 44 13.33 15.80 20.13
CA ARG A 44 13.24 14.97 18.93
C ARG A 44 14.64 14.43 18.62
N TRP A 45 14.73 13.14 18.33
CA TRP A 45 15.99 12.53 17.93
C TRP A 45 16.44 13.13 16.59
N GLU A 46 17.71 13.52 16.50
CA GLU A 46 18.30 14.10 15.29
C GLU A 46 19.74 13.62 15.10
N VAL A 47 20.15 13.48 13.84
CA VAL A 47 21.52 13.13 13.49
C VAL A 47 22.42 14.36 13.68
N THR A 48 23.28 14.32 14.70
CA THR A 48 24.24 15.41 14.98
C THR A 48 25.46 15.39 14.05
N LYS A 49 25.85 14.20 13.57
CA LYS A 49 27.05 14.02 12.74
C LYS A 49 26.85 12.89 11.72
N VAL A 50 27.35 13.09 10.50
CA VAL A 50 27.44 12.02 9.51
C VAL A 50 28.51 11.02 9.93
N MET A 51 28.08 9.80 10.28
CA MET A 51 28.99 8.69 10.55
C MET A 51 29.25 7.87 9.26
N PRO A 52 30.30 7.04 9.21
CA PRO A 52 30.56 6.17 8.05
C PRO A 52 29.37 5.30 7.65
N ARG A 53 28.59 4.82 8.63
CA ARG A 53 27.34 4.09 8.37
C ARG A 53 26.28 4.95 7.66
N HIS A 54 26.17 6.23 8.00
CA HIS A 54 25.25 7.14 7.30
C HIS A 54 25.68 7.35 5.85
N ARG A 55 26.98 7.46 5.58
CA ARG A 55 27.50 7.56 4.20
C ARG A 55 27.17 6.33 3.37
N GLU A 56 27.24 5.15 3.98
CA GLU A 56 26.85 3.92 3.31
C GLU A 56 25.35 3.87 3.00
N ILE A 57 24.50 4.36 3.92
CA ILE A 57 23.07 4.53 3.66
C ILE A 57 22.85 5.50 2.50
N MET A 58 23.55 6.65 2.46
CA MET A 58 23.45 7.61 1.35
C MET A 58 23.77 6.98 0.01
N ARG A 59 24.87 6.21 -0.08
CA ARG A 59 25.26 5.52 -1.32
C ARG A 59 24.17 4.59 -1.83
N ARG A 60 23.60 3.76 -0.96
CA ARG A 60 22.50 2.85 -1.34
C ARG A 60 21.22 3.60 -1.72
N VAL A 61 20.93 4.72 -1.08
CA VAL A 61 19.80 5.58 -1.45
C VAL A 61 20.00 6.16 -2.86
N LEU A 62 21.21 6.65 -3.18
CA LEU A 62 21.55 7.15 -4.52
C LEU A 62 21.49 6.07 -5.60
N GLU A 63 21.81 4.82 -5.25
CA GLU A 63 21.64 3.66 -6.13
C GLU A 63 20.17 3.27 -6.34
N GLY A 64 19.22 3.91 -5.63
CA GLY A 64 17.79 3.64 -5.73
C GLY A 64 17.29 2.48 -4.87
N ALA A 65 18.08 2.02 -3.89
CA ALA A 65 17.65 0.96 -2.99
C ALA A 65 16.54 1.45 -2.04
N THR A 66 15.51 0.62 -1.85
CA THR A 66 14.41 0.92 -0.92
C THR A 66 14.88 0.82 0.53
N TYR A 67 14.22 1.54 1.45
CA TYR A 67 14.58 1.51 2.88
C TYR A 67 14.55 0.10 3.49
N VAL A 68 13.68 -0.76 2.99
CA VAL A 68 13.58 -2.18 3.42
C VAL A 68 14.82 -2.96 2.97
N GLN A 69 15.29 -2.76 1.73
CA GLN A 69 16.50 -3.40 1.23
C GLN A 69 17.74 -2.93 1.99
N ILE A 70 17.84 -1.64 2.28
CA ILE A 70 18.95 -1.07 3.07
C ILE A 70 18.94 -1.62 4.50
N ALA A 71 17.76 -1.73 5.12
CA ALA A 71 17.58 -2.32 6.44
C ALA A 71 18.09 -3.75 6.51
N ALA A 72 17.64 -4.58 5.55
CA ALA A 72 18.06 -5.97 5.45
C ALA A 72 19.58 -6.10 5.22
N ALA A 73 20.15 -5.30 4.31
CA ALA A 73 21.57 -5.34 3.99
C ALA A 73 22.47 -4.90 5.16
N MET A 74 22.01 -3.99 6.02
CA MET A 74 22.80 -3.42 7.11
C MET A 74 22.52 -4.04 8.48
N GLY A 75 21.53 -4.94 8.57
CA GLY A 75 21.06 -5.49 9.84
C GLY A 75 20.49 -4.43 10.77
N LEU A 76 19.79 -3.43 10.21
CA LEU A 76 19.19 -2.32 10.96
C LEU A 76 17.67 -2.39 10.86
N HIS A 77 16.97 -1.76 11.82
CA HIS A 77 15.52 -1.63 11.71
C HIS A 77 15.14 -0.56 10.68
N VAL A 78 14.09 -0.81 9.91
CA VAL A 78 13.58 0.10 8.85
C VAL A 78 13.29 1.48 9.42
N GLN A 79 12.70 1.56 10.62
CA GLN A 79 12.37 2.83 11.27
C GLN A 79 13.64 3.65 11.58
N SER A 80 14.75 3.00 11.92
CA SER A 80 16.03 3.69 12.16
C SER A 80 16.57 4.31 10.88
N ILE A 81 16.48 3.62 9.74
CA ILE A 81 16.88 4.18 8.44
C ILE A 81 15.98 5.33 8.04
N MET A 82 14.66 5.18 8.21
CA MET A 82 13.72 6.25 7.92
C MET A 82 14.05 7.50 8.74
N LEU A 83 14.36 7.35 10.03
CA LEU A 83 14.74 8.46 10.92
C LEU A 83 16.06 9.12 10.50
N ILE A 84 17.04 8.33 10.02
CA ILE A 84 18.30 8.85 9.47
C ILE A 84 18.04 9.64 8.18
N CYS A 85 17.31 9.07 7.23
CA CYS A 85 17.01 9.68 5.93
C CYS A 85 16.12 10.93 6.03
N THR A 86 15.27 11.03 7.06
CA THR A 86 14.44 12.21 7.28
C THR A 86 15.16 13.34 8.02
N SER A 87 16.36 13.09 8.56
CA SER A 87 17.12 14.11 9.28
C SER A 87 17.62 15.23 8.34
N PRO A 88 17.54 16.52 8.76
CA PRO A 88 17.95 17.65 7.92
C PRO A 88 19.41 17.57 7.45
N LEU A 89 20.30 17.15 8.36
CA LEU A 89 21.73 17.02 8.09
C LEU A 89 22.05 15.93 7.06
N PHE A 90 21.31 14.81 7.08
CA PHE A 90 21.47 13.76 6.08
C PHE A 90 20.99 14.23 4.70
N ARG A 91 19.82 14.88 4.64
CA ARG A 91 19.26 15.39 3.38
C ARG A 91 20.17 16.42 2.72
N GLY A 92 20.70 17.37 3.49
CA GLY A 92 21.62 18.38 2.94
C GLY A 92 22.93 17.79 2.41
N GLU A 93 23.41 16.68 2.97
CA GLU A 93 24.59 15.98 2.45
C GLU A 93 24.25 15.12 1.23
N LEU A 94 23.07 14.52 1.20
CA LEU A 94 22.56 13.78 0.05
C LEU A 94 22.39 14.70 -1.16
N GLU A 95 21.80 15.88 -0.97
CA GLU A 95 21.60 16.89 -2.03
C GLU A 95 22.93 17.35 -2.63
N LYS A 96 23.95 17.66 -1.80
CA LYS A 96 25.30 17.98 -2.30
C LYS A 96 25.90 16.83 -3.11
N LEU A 97 25.67 15.59 -2.69
CA LEU A 97 26.12 14.40 -3.40
C LEU A 97 25.39 14.25 -4.73
N GLU A 98 24.08 14.49 -4.78
CA GLU A 98 23.27 14.50 -6.01
C GLU A 98 23.73 15.60 -6.97
N GLU A 99 23.99 16.82 -6.49
CA GLU A 99 24.53 17.92 -7.30
C GLU A 99 25.91 17.59 -7.88
N SER A 100 26.75 16.89 -7.11
CA SER A 100 28.07 16.42 -7.56
C SER A 100 28.00 15.21 -8.48
N ALA A 101 26.89 14.46 -8.43
CA ALA A 101 26.68 13.29 -9.25
C ALA A 101 26.34 13.75 -10.67
N ASN A 102 27.20 13.42 -11.63
CA ASN A 102 26.97 13.71 -13.03
C ASN A 102 25.82 12.85 -13.58
N PHE A 103 24.57 13.33 -13.46
CA PHE A 103 23.38 12.74 -14.09
C PHE A 103 23.33 12.95 -15.62
N SER A 104 24.49 13.13 -16.27
CA SER A 104 24.57 13.34 -17.73
C SER A 104 23.92 12.21 -18.52
N VAL A 105 23.92 10.99 -17.99
CA VAL A 105 23.28 9.82 -18.60
C VAL A 105 21.75 9.89 -18.51
N VAL A 106 21.19 10.38 -17.38
CA VAL A 106 19.73 10.52 -17.21
C VAL A 106 19.21 11.66 -18.08
N LYS A 107 19.90 12.81 -18.09
CA LYS A 107 19.57 13.93 -18.99
C LYS A 107 19.63 13.51 -20.46
N ARG A 108 20.67 12.75 -20.84
CA ARG A 108 20.77 12.18 -22.20
C ARG A 108 19.64 11.19 -22.49
N ALA A 109 19.20 10.39 -21.51
CA ALA A 109 18.08 9.47 -21.70
C ALA A 109 16.75 10.20 -21.90
N GLU A 110 16.51 11.31 -21.18
CA GLU A 110 15.35 12.18 -21.37
C GLU A 110 15.36 12.84 -22.74
N GLU A 111 16.49 13.39 -23.17
CA GLU A 111 16.65 13.97 -24.50
C GLU A 111 16.39 12.94 -25.61
N LEU A 112 16.99 11.75 -25.49
CA LEU A 112 16.80 10.65 -26.43
C LEU A 112 15.38 10.06 -26.39
N SER A 113 14.64 10.23 -25.29
CA SER A 113 13.27 9.72 -25.19
C SER A 113 12.30 10.43 -26.15
N ASN A 114 12.48 11.74 -26.35
CA ASN A 114 11.67 12.52 -27.28
C ASN A 114 11.97 12.14 -28.74
N GLU A 115 13.25 11.97 -29.06
CA GLU A 115 13.68 11.48 -30.38
C GLU A 115 13.18 10.04 -30.64
N ALA A 116 13.20 9.18 -29.62
CA ALA A 116 12.65 7.83 -29.70
C ALA A 116 11.12 7.84 -29.94
N LEU A 117 10.38 8.79 -29.38
CA LEU A 117 8.94 8.94 -29.66
C LEU A 117 8.67 9.40 -31.10
N ASP A 118 9.47 10.33 -31.62
CA ASP A 118 9.33 10.80 -33.00
C ASP A 118 9.70 9.71 -34.01
N THR A 119 10.73 8.90 -33.72
CA THR A 119 11.07 7.74 -34.55
C THR A 119 9.96 6.68 -34.51
N LEU A 120 9.37 6.39 -33.35
CA LEU A 120 8.21 5.48 -33.23
C LEU A 120 7.00 5.98 -34.03
N LYS A 121 6.69 7.27 -33.96
CA LYS A 121 5.62 7.90 -34.76
C LYS A 121 5.89 7.78 -36.25
N THR A 122 7.15 7.93 -36.66
CA THR A 122 7.59 7.82 -38.06
C THR A 122 7.49 6.38 -38.55
N LEU A 123 7.95 5.41 -37.75
CA LEU A 123 7.85 3.98 -38.05
C LEU A 123 6.38 3.53 -38.14
N MET A 124 5.52 3.99 -37.23
CA MET A 124 4.09 3.69 -37.26
C MET A 124 3.43 4.13 -38.59
N ARG A 125 3.81 5.29 -39.13
CA ARG A 125 3.21 5.85 -40.36
C ARG A 125 3.83 5.32 -41.64
N ASN A 126 5.16 5.18 -41.67
CA ASN A 126 5.92 5.05 -42.91
C ASN A 126 6.64 3.70 -43.06
N ALA A 127 6.66 2.83 -42.05
CA ALA A 127 7.35 1.55 -42.17
C ALA A 127 6.68 0.64 -43.22
N ARG A 128 7.50 0.05 -44.11
CA ARG A 128 7.03 -0.87 -45.15
C ARG A 128 6.42 -2.15 -44.58
N SER A 129 6.94 -2.62 -43.44
CA SER A 129 6.44 -3.81 -42.77
C SER A 129 5.22 -3.48 -41.90
N GLU A 130 4.11 -4.19 -42.13
CA GLU A 130 2.90 -4.09 -41.31
C GLU A 130 3.14 -4.52 -39.86
N ALA A 131 4.00 -5.51 -39.64
CA ALA A 131 4.37 -5.95 -38.30
C ALA A 131 5.02 -4.81 -37.49
N ILE A 132 5.96 -4.08 -38.11
CA ILE A 132 6.64 -2.96 -37.45
C ILE A 132 5.66 -1.81 -37.18
N ARG A 133 4.72 -1.53 -38.10
CA ARG A 133 3.67 -0.51 -37.88
C ARG A 133 2.79 -0.87 -36.69
N LYS A 134 2.35 -2.13 -36.61
CA LYS A 134 1.52 -2.62 -35.51
C LYS A 134 2.26 -2.55 -34.17
N THR A 135 3.49 -3.07 -34.10
CA THR A 135 4.28 -3.04 -32.85
C THR A 135 4.57 -1.61 -32.39
N SER A 136 4.82 -0.69 -33.32
CA SER A 136 5.02 0.73 -33.00
C SER A 136 3.73 1.37 -32.48
N ALA A 137 2.57 1.04 -33.06
CA ALA A 137 1.26 1.52 -32.60
C ALA A 137 0.91 0.99 -31.21
N ASP A 138 1.08 -0.31 -30.98
CA ASP A 138 0.85 -0.96 -29.67
C ASP A 138 1.75 -0.32 -28.60
N SER A 139 3.03 -0.09 -28.93
CA SER A 139 4.01 0.58 -28.05
C SER A 139 3.62 2.01 -27.66
N ILE A 140 2.92 2.74 -28.54
CA ILE A 140 2.40 4.08 -28.24
C ILE A 140 1.17 4.00 -27.34
N LEU A 141 0.25 3.06 -27.61
CA LEU A 141 -0.97 2.86 -26.82
C LEU A 141 -0.65 2.43 -25.38
N ASP A 142 0.31 1.51 -25.20
CA ASP A 142 0.74 1.05 -23.88
C ASP A 142 1.31 2.22 -23.03
N ARG A 143 2.10 3.11 -23.65
CA ARG A 143 2.65 4.31 -23.00
C ARG A 143 1.60 5.37 -22.71
N ALA A 144 0.56 5.46 -23.52
CA ALA A 144 -0.59 6.33 -23.27
C ALA A 144 -1.51 5.77 -22.16
N GLY A 145 -1.22 4.59 -21.61
CA GLY A 145 -1.97 3.98 -20.52
C GLY A 145 -3.21 3.21 -20.98
N TYR A 146 -3.33 2.90 -22.27
CA TYR A 146 -4.39 2.02 -22.76
C TYR A 146 -4.03 0.56 -22.48
N VAL A 147 -4.48 0.07 -21.32
CA VAL A 147 -4.28 -1.34 -20.94
C VAL A 147 -5.38 -2.20 -21.57
N LYS A 148 -5.02 -3.39 -22.07
CA LYS A 148 -6.01 -4.38 -22.52
C LYS A 148 -6.94 -4.74 -21.36
N ILE A 149 -8.24 -4.59 -21.58
CA ILE A 149 -9.25 -5.04 -20.62
C ILE A 149 -9.24 -6.56 -20.61
N GLU A 150 -8.58 -7.14 -19.61
CA GLU A 150 -8.66 -8.58 -19.36
C GLU A 150 -10.07 -8.91 -18.90
N LYS A 151 -10.83 -9.59 -19.77
CA LYS A 151 -12.08 -10.22 -19.36
C LYS A 151 -11.73 -11.38 -18.43
N ARG A 152 -11.72 -11.12 -17.12
CA ARG A 152 -11.69 -12.18 -16.13
C ARG A 152 -12.98 -12.98 -16.29
N ILE A 153 -12.89 -14.16 -16.89
CA ILE A 153 -13.96 -15.14 -16.85
C ILE A 153 -14.04 -15.58 -15.38
N VAL A 154 -14.87 -14.90 -14.60
CA VAL A 154 -15.25 -15.35 -13.27
C VAL A 154 -16.02 -16.65 -13.47
N GLY A 155 -15.51 -17.71 -12.84
CA GLY A 155 -15.90 -19.08 -13.11
C GLY A 155 -17.41 -19.34 -12.94
N ILE A 156 -17.92 -20.17 -13.86
CA ILE A 156 -18.91 -21.23 -13.65
C ILE A 156 -19.98 -20.91 -12.59
N ILE A 157 -20.91 -20.05 -12.96
CA ILE A 157 -22.31 -20.25 -12.58
C ILE A 157 -22.95 -20.70 -13.88
N GLY A 158 -23.44 -21.94 -13.94
CA GLY A 158 -24.07 -22.47 -15.14
C GLY A 158 -25.11 -21.48 -15.65
N GLY A 159 -25.18 -21.24 -16.96
CA GLY A 159 -26.11 -20.26 -17.53
C GLY A 159 -27.56 -20.46 -17.06
N GLU A 160 -27.91 -21.69 -16.68
CA GLU A 160 -29.18 -22.07 -16.08
C GLU A 160 -29.44 -21.46 -14.69
N GLU A 161 -28.43 -21.37 -13.82
CA GLU A 161 -28.55 -20.72 -12.50
C GLU A 161 -28.68 -19.20 -12.62
N VAL A 162 -27.97 -18.58 -13.56
CA VAL A 162 -28.09 -17.13 -13.83
C VAL A 162 -29.48 -16.79 -14.35
N ILE A 163 -30.01 -17.60 -15.27
CA ILE A 163 -31.37 -17.41 -15.81
C ILE A 163 -32.43 -17.65 -14.72
N ARG A 164 -32.23 -18.65 -13.85
CA ARG A 164 -33.14 -18.94 -12.74
C ARG A 164 -33.13 -17.81 -11.69
N GLU A 165 -31.97 -17.25 -11.38
CA GLU A 165 -31.81 -16.13 -10.44
C GLU A 165 -32.39 -14.82 -10.99
N LEU A 166 -32.17 -14.50 -12.27
CA LEU A 166 -32.80 -13.36 -12.95
C LEU A 166 -34.33 -13.49 -13.01
N GLY A 167 -34.84 -14.69 -13.30
CA GLY A 167 -36.28 -14.96 -13.29
C GLY A 167 -36.90 -14.81 -11.90
N ARG A 168 -36.16 -15.17 -10.84
CA ARG A 168 -36.61 -15.01 -9.44
C ARG A 168 -36.73 -13.54 -9.06
N ARG A 169 -35.72 -12.72 -9.40
CA ARG A 169 -35.73 -11.27 -9.14
C ARG A 169 -36.84 -10.53 -9.88
N ARG A 170 -37.15 -10.94 -11.12
CA ARG A 170 -38.23 -10.33 -11.89
C ARG A 170 -39.60 -10.62 -11.29
N ARG A 171 -39.83 -11.86 -10.82
CA ARG A 171 -41.09 -12.23 -10.14
C ARG A 171 -41.26 -11.53 -8.79
N SER A 172 -40.19 -11.39 -8.00
CA SER A 172 -40.28 -10.66 -6.74
C SER A 172 -40.51 -9.16 -6.94
N ALA A 173 -39.95 -8.56 -8.01
CA ALA A 173 -40.19 -7.16 -8.33
C ALA A 173 -41.62 -6.91 -8.78
N VAL A 174 -42.17 -7.78 -9.65
CA VAL A 174 -43.58 -7.66 -10.08
C VAL A 174 -44.53 -7.91 -8.91
N ALA A 175 -44.26 -8.90 -8.05
CA ALA A 175 -45.08 -9.14 -6.86
C ALA A 175 -45.03 -7.96 -5.87
N ALA A 176 -43.87 -7.32 -5.70
CA ALA A 176 -43.75 -6.12 -4.88
C ALA A 176 -44.46 -4.90 -5.49
N GLU A 177 -44.50 -4.78 -6.81
CA GLU A 177 -45.26 -3.74 -7.51
C GLU A 177 -46.78 -3.98 -7.41
N GLU A 178 -47.23 -5.23 -7.50
CA GLU A 178 -48.64 -5.61 -7.32
C GLU A 178 -49.10 -5.41 -5.86
N GLU A 179 -48.29 -5.79 -4.86
CA GLU A 179 -48.56 -5.52 -3.45
C GLU A 179 -48.61 -4.01 -3.15
N ALA A 180 -47.79 -3.20 -3.81
CA ALA A 180 -47.82 -1.74 -3.67
C ALA A 180 -49.06 -1.09 -4.30
N GLN A 181 -49.67 -1.70 -5.32
CA GLN A 181 -50.91 -1.21 -5.92
C GLN A 181 -52.16 -1.55 -5.09
N VAL A 182 -52.21 -2.72 -4.45
CA VAL A 182 -53.38 -3.15 -3.63
C VAL A 182 -53.52 -2.36 -2.32
N VAL A 183 -52.45 -1.75 -1.81
CA VAL A 183 -52.49 -0.90 -0.60
C VAL A 183 -53.02 0.51 -0.88
N HIS A 184 -53.19 0.89 -2.16
CA HIS A 184 -53.59 2.23 -2.58
C HIS A 184 -55.03 2.33 -3.14
N GLU A 185 -55.82 1.25 -3.09
CA GLU A 185 -57.30 1.26 -3.23
C GLU A 185 -57.98 1.11 -1.86
#